data_AF-A0A4U0XIE0-F1
#
_entry.id   AF-A0A4U0XIE0-F1
#
_cell.length_a   1.000
_cell.length_b   1.000
_cell.length_c   1.000
_cell.angle_alpha   90.00
_cell.angle_beta   90.00
_cell.angle_gamma   90.00
#
_symmetry.space_group_name_H-M   'P 1'
#
loop_
_entity.id
_entity.type
_entity.pdbx_description
1 polymer ?
#
loop_
_entity_poly.entity_id
_entity_poly.type
_entity_poly.pdbx_seq_one_letter_code
_entity_poly.pdbx_strand_id
1 'polypeptide(L)'
;MDVKSYLRKQGWLGDGHSLDHSGKGIKKPLLVSKKVDVLGVGLNKHAAVSDQWWLRAYDQGLKDFGTGKENLLGQVQKHGINRGGLYGRFVKGEAVPGTIGTSTDGTPTGNMTPAERAEELQGDMIMLETEAPASMVEPPSKKRKRGDKYVEQSEKRARRRLEKEAQKAEDLKRGPTEPRTAAPQTMKQDTVIVGDLSTARARALERKRQAQIAKKLRRTMNPEERRAFKKEQQEERKQLKAERAKAAAAVNKGAVKAPIVGVQTRPSTVAEKKLQQNVEQEKIDRYRAAKQGMDLSRYRRAVAAGELQDSSVEVKKKTLSDEKLQEYTKRAQEKGISIEEYIKRREEKYAAKQGEKLGQETAAPPASGLGFVIDTAGDANLTTDPPAKRIKDKDLPQLPDFANALVSISKNEPVLITESDGTETFRWDPSLPMPQDPQLWQGVIIKQLPKLVRKARREWMAVRREAKKAGNPSKPAQKKSKGTKKVEIREDFVWKILFKSRQFAKDGAPDGKKPSEVRTDVGGINNVPLVTVAPVGTFTKGEIASARTVANHMLKVEKREMKATKGEKKKQLKAKRAVAGLKRR
;
A
#
# COMPACT_ATOMS: atom_id res chain seq x y z
N MET A 1 -34.83 -28.27 16.37
CA MET A 1 -33.84 -28.15 15.29
C MET A 1 -32.98 -29.39 15.34
N ASP A 2 -33.03 -30.20 14.29
CA ASP A 2 -32.30 -31.46 14.27
C ASP A 2 -30.82 -31.23 13.94
N VAL A 3 -29.96 -31.35 14.96
CA VAL A 3 -28.52 -31.06 14.90
C VAL A 3 -27.82 -31.95 13.89
N LYS A 4 -28.27 -33.20 13.74
CA LYS A 4 -27.71 -34.19 12.81
C LYS A 4 -27.86 -33.72 11.36
N SER A 5 -29.04 -33.20 11.02
CA SER A 5 -29.33 -32.68 9.68
C SER A 5 -28.47 -31.45 9.33
N TYR A 6 -28.18 -30.60 10.33
CA TYR A 6 -27.37 -29.40 10.15
C TYR A 6 -25.89 -29.74 9.93
N LEU A 7 -25.35 -30.69 10.70
CA LEU A 7 -23.97 -31.14 10.57
C LEU A 7 -23.72 -31.86 9.23
N ARG A 8 -24.64 -32.73 8.80
CA ARG A 8 -24.56 -33.37 7.47
C ARG A 8 -24.58 -32.36 6.33
N LYS A 9 -25.38 -31.29 6.44
CA LYS A 9 -25.38 -30.17 5.47
C LYS A 9 -24.05 -29.40 5.45
N GLN A 10 -23.37 -29.28 6.59
CA GLN A 10 -22.03 -28.68 6.68
C GLN A 10 -20.91 -29.65 6.28
N GLY A 11 -21.27 -30.83 5.77
CA GLY A 11 -20.33 -31.80 5.24
C GLY A 11 -19.68 -32.68 6.31
N TRP A 12 -20.26 -32.84 7.50
CA TRP A 12 -19.83 -33.87 8.44
C TRP A 12 -20.38 -35.25 8.04
N LEU A 13 -19.55 -36.28 8.07
CA LEU A 13 -19.97 -37.69 8.01
C LEU A 13 -20.31 -38.13 9.45
N GLY A 14 -21.58 -38.42 9.69
CA GLY A 14 -22.07 -38.93 10.98
C GLY A 14 -22.75 -37.88 11.88
N ASP A 15 -23.00 -38.27 13.13
CA ASP A 15 -23.84 -37.53 14.08
C ASP A 15 -23.06 -36.55 14.98
N GLY A 16 -21.76 -36.34 14.73
CA GLY A 16 -21.01 -35.21 15.32
C GLY A 16 -19.98 -35.52 16.42
N HIS A 17 -19.51 -36.77 16.59
CA HIS A 17 -18.39 -37.08 17.48
C HIS A 17 -17.07 -37.18 16.70
N SER A 18 -16.29 -36.10 16.71
CA SER A 18 -15.11 -35.89 15.84
C SER A 18 -13.78 -36.39 16.39
N LEU A 19 -13.73 -37.55 17.06
CA LEU A 19 -12.47 -38.07 17.59
C LEU A 19 -12.10 -39.49 17.11
N ASP A 20 -12.92 -40.12 16.27
CA ASP A 20 -12.73 -41.53 15.91
C ASP A 20 -12.14 -41.73 14.50
N HIS A 21 -11.32 -42.76 14.35
CA HIS A 21 -10.45 -43.05 13.19
C HIS A 21 -11.18 -43.83 12.09
N SER A 22 -12.41 -44.25 12.38
CA SER A 22 -13.28 -45.13 11.59
C SER A 22 -14.17 -44.39 10.56
N GLY A 23 -13.67 -43.28 10.00
CA GLY A 23 -14.32 -42.62 8.83
C GLY A 23 -15.51 -41.68 9.14
N LYS A 24 -15.70 -41.26 10.39
CA LYS A 24 -16.78 -40.34 10.82
C LYS A 24 -16.32 -38.87 10.87
N GLY A 25 -15.65 -38.42 9.81
CA GLY A 25 -15.03 -37.08 9.71
C GLY A 25 -15.75 -36.13 8.73
N ILE A 26 -15.16 -34.98 8.42
CA ILE A 26 -15.73 -34.07 7.42
C ILE A 26 -15.56 -34.70 6.02
N LYS A 27 -16.66 -34.88 5.28
CA LYS A 27 -16.76 -35.42 3.91
C LYS A 27 -15.78 -34.78 2.92
N LYS A 28 -15.42 -33.52 3.16
CA LYS A 28 -14.36 -32.83 2.45
C LYS A 28 -13.31 -32.43 3.49
N PRO A 29 -12.12 -33.05 3.52
CA PRO A 29 -11.05 -32.52 4.36
C PRO A 29 -10.91 -31.04 4.02
N LEU A 30 -10.97 -30.18 5.03
CA LEU A 30 -10.74 -28.76 4.82
C LEU A 30 -9.32 -28.63 4.28
N LEU A 31 -9.20 -28.37 2.97
CA LEU A 31 -7.94 -27.91 2.39
C LEU A 31 -7.67 -26.52 2.96
N VAL A 32 -7.16 -26.48 4.19
CA VAL A 32 -6.41 -25.34 4.67
C VAL A 32 -5.17 -25.34 3.80
N SER A 33 -5.10 -24.39 2.85
CA SER A 33 -3.90 -24.21 2.04
C SER A 33 -2.72 -24.12 3.01
N LYS A 34 -1.88 -25.16 3.06
CA LYS A 34 -0.62 -25.12 3.82
C LYS A 34 0.16 -23.96 3.22
N LYS A 35 0.14 -22.81 3.90
CA LYS A 35 1.00 -21.70 3.56
C LYS A 35 2.40 -22.22 3.85
N VAL A 36 3.16 -22.57 2.82
CA VAL A 36 4.54 -23.07 2.91
C VAL A 36 5.49 -21.92 3.27
N ASP A 37 5.08 -21.07 4.21
CA ASP A 37 6.01 -20.24 4.96
C ASP A 37 6.45 -21.11 6.14
N VAL A 38 7.76 -21.20 6.38
CA VAL A 38 8.46 -21.99 7.41
C VAL A 38 8.01 -21.70 8.87
N LEU A 39 6.94 -20.93 9.06
CA LEU A 39 6.47 -20.43 10.36
C LEU A 39 5.18 -21.10 10.89
N GLY A 40 4.77 -22.23 10.32
CA GLY A 40 3.65 -23.02 10.84
C GLY A 40 2.28 -22.36 10.68
N VAL A 41 1.24 -23.18 10.70
CA VAL A 41 -0.16 -22.73 10.62
C VAL A 41 -0.54 -22.14 11.99
N GLY A 42 -0.25 -20.85 12.21
CA GLY A 42 -0.61 -20.19 13.47
C GLY A 42 0.12 -18.88 13.78
N LEU A 43 1.30 -18.64 13.22
CA LEU A 43 2.09 -17.43 13.51
C LEU A 43 1.78 -16.29 12.54
N ASN A 44 0.54 -15.78 12.58
CA ASN A 44 0.28 -14.45 12.03
C ASN A 44 1.03 -13.42 12.88
N LYS A 45 2.20 -12.95 12.41
CA LYS A 45 3.01 -11.90 13.07
C LYS A 45 2.22 -10.63 13.37
N HIS A 46 1.12 -10.39 12.65
CA HIS A 46 0.23 -9.26 12.90
C HIS A 46 -0.86 -9.55 13.93
N ALA A 47 -1.23 -10.82 14.17
CA ALA A 47 -2.19 -11.21 15.20
C ALA A 47 -1.56 -11.13 16.59
N ALA A 48 -0.32 -11.62 16.77
CA ALA A 48 0.41 -11.45 18.03
C ALA A 48 0.64 -9.97 18.39
N VAL A 49 0.85 -9.10 17.39
CA VAL A 49 1.02 -7.65 17.62
C VAL A 49 -0.31 -6.92 17.81
N SER A 50 -1.40 -7.39 17.18
CA SER A 50 -2.73 -6.82 17.39
C SER A 50 -3.36 -7.27 18.69
N ASP A 51 -3.08 -8.50 19.16
CA ASP A 51 -3.69 -9.07 20.36
C ASP A 51 -2.91 -8.68 21.63
N GLN A 52 -1.67 -8.19 21.51
CA GLN A 52 -0.87 -7.67 22.64
C GLN A 52 -1.05 -6.15 22.87
N TRP A 53 -2.06 -5.52 22.26
CA TRP A 53 -2.30 -4.09 22.47
C TRP A 53 -2.69 -3.77 23.92
N TRP A 54 -3.40 -4.67 24.60
CA TRP A 54 -3.76 -4.53 26.01
C TRP A 54 -2.55 -4.69 26.93
N LEU A 55 -1.65 -5.66 26.67
CA LEU A 55 -0.39 -5.82 27.40
C LEU A 55 0.49 -4.57 27.31
N ARG A 56 0.59 -3.97 26.11
CA ARG A 56 1.34 -2.71 25.94
C ARG A 56 0.68 -1.51 26.61
N ALA A 57 -0.66 -1.42 26.58
CA ALA A 57 -1.38 -0.38 27.30
C ALA A 57 -1.23 -0.52 28.82
N TYR A 58 -1.23 -1.76 29.33
CA TYR A 58 -1.00 -2.09 30.73
C TYR A 58 0.44 -1.77 31.17
N ASP A 59 1.45 -2.17 30.38
CA ASP A 59 2.86 -1.82 30.63
C ASP A 59 3.11 -0.31 30.56
N GLN A 60 2.41 0.43 29.69
CA GLN A 60 2.46 1.90 29.69
C GLN A 60 1.84 2.48 30.95
N GLY A 61 0.69 1.94 31.40
CA GLY A 61 0.08 2.32 32.67
C GLY A 61 1.02 2.10 33.87
N LEU A 62 1.71 0.95 33.91
CA LEU A 62 2.70 0.62 34.95
C LEU A 62 3.95 1.50 34.90
N LYS A 63 4.45 1.86 33.71
CA LYS A 63 5.62 2.75 33.57
C LYS A 63 5.36 4.17 34.02
N ASP A 64 4.11 4.63 33.95
CA ASP A 64 3.74 5.97 34.38
C ASP A 64 3.48 6.05 35.89
N PHE A 65 3.26 4.93 36.59
CA PHE A 65 3.25 4.87 38.06
C PHE A 65 4.63 5.26 38.63
N GLY A 66 4.64 6.22 39.56
CA GLY A 66 5.86 6.71 40.22
C GLY A 66 6.59 7.86 39.51
N THR A 67 6.22 8.22 38.28
CA THR A 67 6.91 9.31 37.54
C THR A 67 6.35 10.71 37.79
N GLY A 68 5.34 10.85 38.66
CA GLY A 68 4.68 12.12 38.99
C GLY A 68 3.85 12.72 37.84
N LYS A 69 3.72 12.04 36.70
CA LYS A 69 2.83 12.43 35.61
C LYS A 69 1.41 11.97 35.93
N GLU A 70 0.42 12.77 35.58
CA GLU A 70 -0.98 12.39 35.75
C GLU A 70 -1.28 11.13 34.93
N ASN A 71 -1.43 10.00 35.64
CA ASN A 71 -1.70 8.70 35.03
C ASN A 71 -3.09 8.72 34.38
N LEU A 72 -3.31 7.86 33.38
CA LEU A 72 -4.57 7.76 32.64
C LEU A 72 -5.75 7.47 33.59
N LEU A 73 -5.52 6.68 34.64
CA LEU A 73 -6.48 6.46 35.75
C LEU A 73 -6.77 7.74 36.55
N GLY A 74 -5.75 8.54 36.87
CA GLY A 74 -5.94 9.82 37.56
C GLY A 74 -6.74 10.81 36.72
N GLN A 75 -6.61 10.74 35.40
CA GLN A 75 -7.39 11.53 34.47
C GLN A 75 -8.86 11.08 34.39
N VAL A 76 -9.14 9.78 34.53
CA VAL A 76 -10.51 9.25 34.68
C VAL A 76 -11.12 9.65 36.02
N GLN A 77 -10.34 9.61 37.10
CA GLN A 77 -10.80 10.03 38.43
C GLN A 77 -11.14 11.54 38.45
N LYS A 78 -10.33 12.39 37.82
CA LYS A 78 -10.56 13.85 37.79
C LYS A 78 -11.62 14.31 36.79
N HIS A 79 -11.76 13.63 35.64
CA HIS A 79 -12.63 14.10 34.54
C HIS A 79 -13.81 13.18 34.22
N GLY A 80 -13.97 12.10 34.98
CA GLY A 80 -15.06 11.14 34.82
C GLY A 80 -14.93 10.26 33.56
N ILE A 81 -15.89 9.35 33.45
CA ILE A 81 -15.96 8.26 32.45
C ILE A 81 -15.84 8.77 31.00
N ASN A 82 -16.27 10.01 30.73
CA ASN A 82 -16.35 10.57 29.39
C ASN A 82 -14.98 10.87 28.74
N ARG A 83 -13.88 10.93 29.52
CA ARG A 83 -12.52 11.13 28.99
C ARG A 83 -11.62 9.89 29.09
N GLY A 84 -12.02 8.83 29.80
CA GLY A 84 -11.20 7.64 30.07
C GLY A 84 -11.11 6.60 28.95
N GLY A 85 -11.66 6.87 27.77
CA GLY A 85 -11.67 5.92 26.65
C GLY A 85 -12.29 4.57 27.04
N LEU A 86 -11.73 3.47 26.53
CA LEU A 86 -12.27 2.12 26.75
C LEU A 86 -12.25 1.69 28.24
N TYR A 87 -11.34 2.24 29.04
CA TYR A 87 -11.15 1.90 30.46
C TYR A 87 -12.11 2.62 31.40
N GLY A 88 -12.76 3.71 30.96
CA GLY A 88 -13.76 4.42 31.77
C GLY A 88 -14.97 3.57 32.17
N ARG A 89 -15.23 2.47 31.45
CA ARG A 89 -16.36 1.55 31.73
C ARG A 89 -16.03 0.45 32.76
N PHE A 90 -14.75 0.16 32.99
CA PHE A 90 -14.32 -0.86 33.94
C PHE A 90 -14.11 -0.31 35.36
N VAL A 91 -14.11 1.02 35.52
CA VAL A 91 -14.00 1.70 36.83
C VAL A 91 -15.39 1.90 37.47
N LYS A 92 -16.46 1.43 36.84
CA LYS A 92 -17.82 1.52 37.38
C LYS A 92 -18.27 0.18 37.99
N GLY A 93 -17.46 -0.33 38.92
CA GLY A 93 -18.04 -0.90 40.12
C GLY A 93 -18.24 0.29 41.05
N GLU A 94 -19.48 0.59 41.41
CA GLU A 94 -19.77 1.36 42.62
C GLU A 94 -18.83 0.84 43.72
N ALA A 95 -18.04 1.73 44.30
CA ALA A 95 -17.06 1.36 45.30
C ALA A 95 -17.82 0.73 46.48
N VAL A 96 -17.96 -0.60 46.47
CA VAL A 96 -18.18 -1.35 47.70
C VAL A 96 -17.00 -0.94 48.57
N PRO A 97 -17.22 -0.26 49.70
CA PRO A 97 -16.13 0.19 50.56
C PRO A 97 -15.34 -1.05 50.97
N GLY A 98 -14.17 -1.21 50.37
CA GLY A 98 -13.31 -2.34 50.67
C GLY A 98 -12.86 -2.25 52.11
N THR A 99 -12.98 -3.36 52.84
CA THR A 99 -12.63 -3.55 54.26
C THR A 99 -11.12 -3.45 54.54
N ILE A 100 -10.34 -2.78 53.68
CA ILE A 100 -8.90 -2.60 53.84
C ILE A 100 -8.67 -1.23 54.46
N GLY A 101 -8.73 -1.21 55.79
CA GLY A 101 -7.99 -0.30 56.69
C GLY A 101 -8.02 1.19 56.36
N THR A 102 -9.12 1.87 56.69
CA THR A 102 -9.09 3.30 57.02
C THR A 102 -8.69 3.45 58.48
N SER A 103 -7.41 3.27 58.78
CA SER A 103 -6.85 3.72 60.05
C SER A 103 -6.63 5.24 59.94
N THR A 104 -7.37 5.99 60.77
CA THR A 104 -6.87 7.11 61.62
C THR A 104 -5.97 8.12 60.90
N ASP A 105 -6.37 9.35 60.57
CA ASP A 105 -6.83 10.40 61.49
C ASP A 105 -7.43 11.58 60.69
N GLY A 106 -8.45 12.24 61.24
CA GLY A 106 -8.95 13.51 60.69
C GLY A 106 -10.41 13.83 60.97
N THR A 107 -10.74 13.91 62.26
CA THR A 107 -11.80 14.63 62.99
C THR A 107 -12.98 15.30 62.24
N PRO A 108 -14.23 15.18 62.77
CA PRO A 108 -15.48 15.42 62.05
C PRO A 108 -16.16 16.76 62.39
N THR A 109 -17.01 17.24 61.47
CA THR A 109 -18.17 18.11 61.73
C THR A 109 -18.96 18.12 60.42
N GLY A 110 -20.24 17.84 60.28
CA GLY A 110 -21.39 17.53 61.12
C GLY A 110 -22.55 17.35 60.12
N ASN A 111 -23.41 16.34 60.30
CA ASN A 111 -24.83 16.52 60.65
C ASN A 111 -25.52 17.60 59.80
N MET A 112 -26.45 17.32 58.88
CA MET A 112 -27.67 16.52 59.06
C MET A 112 -28.32 16.16 57.71
N THR A 113 -29.19 15.17 57.84
CA THR A 113 -30.05 14.44 56.91
C THR A 113 -31.13 15.28 56.19
N PRO A 114 -31.76 14.69 55.15
CA PRO A 114 -32.70 15.31 54.22
C PRO A 114 -34.16 14.97 54.55
N ALA A 115 -35.10 15.87 54.25
CA ALA A 115 -36.47 15.56 53.82
C ALA A 115 -37.33 16.83 53.71
N GLU A 116 -38.31 16.77 52.81
CA GLU A 116 -39.52 17.61 52.73
C GLU A 116 -39.35 19.09 52.33
N ARG A 117 -39.83 19.45 51.13
CA ARG A 117 -41.13 20.12 50.98
C ARG A 117 -41.44 20.35 49.49
N ALA A 118 -42.67 19.99 49.14
CA ALA A 118 -43.30 20.17 47.84
C ALA A 118 -43.72 21.64 47.59
N GLU A 119 -44.01 21.91 46.30
CA GLU A 119 -45.01 22.84 45.73
C GLU A 119 -45.25 24.22 46.36
N GLU A 120 -45.05 25.28 45.55
CA GLU A 120 -46.03 26.32 45.15
C GLU A 120 -45.24 27.42 44.39
N LEU A 121 -45.51 27.71 43.12
CA LEU A 121 -46.57 28.58 42.57
C LEU A 121 -46.38 30.08 42.87
N GLN A 122 -46.52 30.86 41.79
CA GLN A 122 -46.75 32.31 41.74
C GLN A 122 -45.55 33.17 42.18
N GLY A 123 -45.20 34.25 41.51
CA GLY A 123 -45.87 35.06 40.51
C GLY A 123 -45.12 36.41 40.48
N ASP A 124 -45.44 37.20 39.47
CA ASP A 124 -45.16 38.64 39.38
C ASP A 124 -43.71 39.09 39.14
N MET A 125 -43.45 39.58 37.91
CA MET A 125 -43.62 41.00 37.52
C MET A 125 -42.52 41.85 38.13
N ILE A 126 -41.64 42.37 37.27
CA ILE A 126 -41.34 43.80 37.17
C ILE A 126 -40.58 44.00 35.86
N MET A 127 -41.25 44.72 34.96
CA MET A 127 -40.64 45.44 33.86
C MET A 127 -39.71 46.52 34.41
N LEU A 128 -38.57 46.74 33.78
CA LEU A 128 -38.26 48.10 33.36
C LEU A 128 -37.23 48.08 32.23
N GLU A 129 -37.72 48.48 31.06
CA GLU A 129 -36.93 49.10 30.01
C GLU A 129 -36.24 50.35 30.59
N THR A 130 -34.98 50.56 30.24
CA THR A 130 -34.48 51.93 30.08
C THR A 130 -33.34 51.96 29.07
N GLU A 131 -33.48 52.93 28.19
CA GLU A 131 -32.78 53.13 26.93
C GLU A 131 -31.33 53.61 27.13
N ALA A 132 -30.55 53.43 26.06
CA ALA A 132 -29.23 54.00 25.77
C ALA A 132 -29.22 55.56 25.88
N PRO A 133 -28.09 56.31 25.89
CA PRO A 133 -26.91 56.06 25.03
C PRO A 133 -25.50 56.50 25.54
N ALA A 134 -24.49 55.95 24.84
CA ALA A 134 -23.17 56.52 24.51
C ALA A 134 -22.23 57.08 25.62
N SER A 135 -21.08 56.42 25.82
CA SER A 135 -19.77 57.09 25.76
C SER A 135 -18.58 56.12 25.65
N MET A 136 -17.56 56.57 24.93
CA MET A 136 -16.26 55.94 24.70
C MET A 136 -15.43 55.85 25.99
N VAL A 137 -14.79 54.71 26.28
CA VAL A 137 -13.45 54.64 26.94
C VAL A 137 -12.77 53.31 26.58
N GLU A 138 -11.50 53.40 26.14
CA GLU A 138 -10.60 52.30 25.76
C GLU A 138 -10.25 51.30 26.89
N PRO A 139 -9.94 50.02 26.59
CA PRO A 139 -9.41 49.09 27.57
C PRO A 139 -7.86 49.14 27.69
N PRO A 140 -7.30 49.12 28.92
CA PRO A 140 -5.85 49.14 29.13
C PRO A 140 -5.19 47.78 28.84
N SER A 141 -4.05 47.85 28.15
CA SER A 141 -3.23 46.74 27.72
C SER A 141 -2.48 46.03 28.87
N LYS A 142 -2.99 44.87 29.31
CA LYS A 142 -2.25 43.95 30.20
C LYS A 142 -1.17 43.17 29.43
N LYS A 143 0.03 43.73 29.32
CA LYS A 143 1.27 43.01 28.98
C LYS A 143 1.61 41.99 30.08
N ARG A 144 1.25 40.71 29.90
CA ARG A 144 1.75 39.61 30.76
C ARG A 144 3.14 39.18 30.31
N LYS A 145 4.09 39.36 31.23
CA LYS A 145 5.48 38.84 31.27
C LYS A 145 5.49 37.35 30.90
N ARG A 146 6.08 37.00 29.75
CA ARG A 146 6.24 35.62 29.26
C ARG A 146 7.71 35.40 28.86
N GLY A 147 8.61 35.45 29.86
CA GLY A 147 10.06 35.32 29.68
C GLY A 147 10.68 34.05 30.28
N ASP A 148 10.27 33.61 31.47
CA ASP A 148 11.10 32.65 32.23
C ASP A 148 10.97 31.18 31.83
N LYS A 149 9.84 30.78 31.23
CA LYS A 149 9.60 29.35 30.95
C LYS A 149 10.48 28.76 29.83
N TYR A 150 11.12 29.60 29.02
CA TYR A 150 11.94 29.14 27.88
C TYR A 150 13.41 28.92 28.26
N VAL A 151 13.91 29.65 29.27
CA VAL A 151 15.29 29.51 29.77
C VAL A 151 15.41 28.23 30.59
N GLU A 152 14.45 27.94 31.46
CA GLU A 152 14.45 26.71 32.27
C GLU A 152 14.39 25.44 31.42
N GLN A 153 13.66 25.48 30.29
CA GLN A 153 13.53 24.34 29.40
C GLN A 153 14.76 24.10 28.51
N SER A 154 15.53 25.16 28.20
CA SER A 154 16.78 25.03 27.45
C SER A 154 17.91 24.53 28.36
N GLU A 155 17.96 24.98 29.61
CA GLU A 155 18.95 24.55 30.60
C GLU A 155 18.76 23.08 31.00
N LYS A 156 17.51 22.63 31.19
CA LYS A 156 17.19 21.22 31.44
C LYS A 156 17.56 20.30 30.27
N ARG A 157 17.57 20.82 29.03
CA ARG A 157 18.05 20.09 27.85
C ARG A 157 19.57 20.06 27.74
N ALA A 158 20.26 21.10 28.24
CA ALA A 158 21.73 21.13 28.30
C ALA A 158 22.26 20.13 29.34
N ARG A 159 21.66 20.08 30.55
CA ARG A 159 22.04 19.12 31.60
C ARG A 159 21.89 17.66 31.13
N ARG A 160 20.78 17.32 30.46
CA ARG A 160 20.56 15.98 29.88
C ARG A 160 21.52 15.60 28.75
N ARG A 161 22.19 16.57 28.10
CA ARG A 161 23.20 16.28 27.08
C ARG A 161 24.55 15.97 27.71
N LEU A 162 24.95 16.74 28.72
CA LEU A 162 26.19 16.51 29.46
C LEU A 162 26.15 15.16 30.20
N GLU A 163 25.03 14.82 30.82
CA GLU A 163 24.85 13.54 31.51
C GLU A 163 24.93 12.33 30.54
N LYS A 164 24.39 12.47 29.33
CA LYS A 164 24.50 11.46 28.28
C LYS A 164 25.90 11.33 27.68
N GLU A 165 26.70 12.39 27.69
CA GLU A 165 28.09 12.34 27.26
C GLU A 165 28.98 11.74 28.36
N ALA A 166 28.70 12.02 29.63
CA ALA A 166 29.38 11.41 30.78
C ALA A 166 29.18 9.89 30.84
N GLN A 167 27.93 9.40 30.73
CA GLN A 167 27.64 7.95 30.70
C GLN A 167 28.34 7.24 29.54
N LYS A 168 28.42 7.91 28.38
CA LYS A 168 29.05 7.33 27.19
C LYS A 168 30.58 7.30 27.29
N ALA A 169 31.18 8.24 28.00
CA ALA A 169 32.60 8.23 28.31
C ALA A 169 32.96 7.13 29.32
N GLU A 170 32.04 6.81 30.24
CA GLU A 170 32.23 5.73 31.21
C GLU A 170 32.14 4.34 30.54
N ASP A 171 31.15 4.13 29.66
CA ASP A 171 31.00 2.90 28.88
C ASP A 171 32.20 2.62 27.95
N LEU A 172 32.95 3.66 27.56
CA LEU A 172 34.17 3.54 26.76
C LEU A 172 35.42 3.21 27.59
N LYS A 173 35.37 3.39 28.92
CA LYS A 173 36.47 3.02 29.84
C LYS A 173 36.34 1.59 30.36
N ARG A 174 35.17 0.96 30.25
CA ARG A 174 34.99 -0.48 30.47
C ARG A 174 35.41 -1.24 29.21
N GLY A 175 36.72 -1.42 29.06
CA GLY A 175 37.32 -2.18 27.98
C GLY A 175 36.89 -3.66 27.97
N PRO A 176 36.93 -4.32 26.81
CA PRO A 176 36.61 -5.74 26.70
C PRO A 176 37.78 -6.59 27.22
N THR A 177 37.50 -7.36 28.27
CA THR A 177 38.34 -8.47 28.72
C THR A 177 38.48 -9.54 27.62
N GLU A 178 39.71 -10.02 27.48
CA GLU A 178 40.36 -10.84 26.45
C GLU A 178 39.58 -11.95 25.73
N PRO A 179 39.87 -12.21 24.44
CA PRO A 179 39.60 -13.48 23.78
C PRO A 179 40.83 -14.41 23.76
N ARG A 180 40.61 -15.61 24.30
CA ARG A 180 41.48 -16.80 24.20
C ARG A 180 41.45 -17.39 22.78
N THR A 181 42.49 -18.16 22.49
CA THR A 181 43.08 -18.55 21.20
C THR A 181 42.37 -19.62 20.35
N ALA A 182 42.71 -19.56 19.05
CA ALA A 182 42.84 -20.63 18.03
C ALA A 182 41.62 -21.29 17.36
N ALA A 183 41.44 -21.04 16.04
CA ALA A 183 41.68 -22.01 14.94
C ALA A 183 41.12 -21.48 13.58
N PRO A 184 41.73 -21.80 12.42
CA PRO A 184 41.39 -21.18 11.13
C PRO A 184 40.39 -22.01 10.32
N GLN A 185 39.29 -21.39 9.86
CA GLN A 185 38.41 -21.99 8.85
C GLN A 185 38.11 -21.01 7.70
N THR A 186 38.77 -21.31 6.58
CA THR A 186 38.30 -21.28 5.19
C THR A 186 37.38 -20.14 4.74
N MET A 187 37.95 -19.35 3.82
CA MET A 187 37.28 -18.37 2.97
C MET A 187 36.06 -18.99 2.25
N LYS A 188 34.85 -18.57 2.64
CA LYS A 188 33.65 -18.75 1.81
C LYS A 188 33.41 -17.47 1.03
N GLN A 189 33.49 -17.59 -0.28
CA GLN A 189 33.13 -16.55 -1.24
C GLN A 189 31.63 -16.27 -1.13
N ASP A 190 31.28 -15.07 -0.66
CA ASP A 190 29.92 -14.56 -0.68
C ASP A 190 29.49 -14.34 -2.14
N THR A 191 28.73 -15.31 -2.68
CA THR A 191 28.00 -15.13 -3.92
C THR A 191 26.87 -14.13 -3.69
N VAL A 192 27.03 -12.94 -4.29
CA VAL A 192 26.03 -11.87 -4.28
C VAL A 192 24.81 -12.33 -5.08
N ILE A 193 23.83 -12.88 -4.39
CA ILE A 193 22.49 -13.11 -4.93
C ILE A 193 21.86 -11.73 -5.14
N VAL A 194 21.76 -11.32 -6.41
CA VAL A 194 21.05 -10.11 -6.87
C VAL A 194 19.56 -10.34 -6.63
N GLY A 195 19.10 -10.07 -5.41
CA GLY A 195 17.69 -10.10 -5.04
C GLY A 195 16.96 -8.85 -5.55
N ASP A 196 15.83 -9.05 -6.23
CA ASP A 196 14.99 -8.00 -6.80
C ASP A 196 14.73 -6.82 -5.83
N LEU A 197 15.26 -5.64 -6.20
CA LEU A 197 15.12 -4.36 -5.49
C LEU A 197 13.68 -3.76 -5.53
N SER A 198 12.71 -4.50 -6.08
CA SER A 198 11.34 -4.03 -6.29
C SER A 198 10.51 -3.98 -5.01
N THR A 199 10.91 -4.69 -3.95
CA THR A 199 10.17 -4.69 -2.69
C THR A 199 10.50 -3.48 -1.83
N ALA A 200 9.49 -2.92 -1.15
CA ALA A 200 9.68 -1.80 -0.20
C ALA A 200 10.72 -2.12 0.89
N ARG A 201 10.89 -3.41 1.21
CA ARG A 201 11.90 -3.91 2.16
C ARG A 201 13.33 -3.80 1.61
N ALA A 202 13.56 -4.11 0.33
CA ALA A 202 14.86 -3.96 -0.32
C ALA A 202 15.29 -2.48 -0.36
N ARG A 203 14.38 -1.57 -0.72
CA ARG A 203 14.64 -0.11 -0.69
C ARG A 203 14.94 0.41 0.71
N ALA A 204 14.30 -0.13 1.74
CA ALA A 204 14.59 0.25 3.13
C ALA A 204 15.97 -0.25 3.59
N LEU A 205 16.39 -1.44 3.16
CA LEU A 205 17.71 -1.99 3.43
C LEU A 205 18.82 -1.24 2.69
N GLU A 206 18.56 -0.86 1.43
CA GLU A 206 19.47 -0.04 0.63
C GLU A 206 19.67 1.36 1.26
N ARG A 207 18.59 1.99 1.72
CA ARG A 207 18.68 3.26 2.49
C ARG A 207 19.49 3.11 3.78
N LYS A 208 19.39 1.97 4.46
CA LYS A 208 20.21 1.68 5.66
C LYS A 208 21.68 1.51 5.30
N ARG A 209 22.00 0.80 4.21
CA ARG A 209 23.37 0.65 3.70
C ARG A 209 23.97 2.00 3.31
N GLN A 210 23.25 2.81 2.55
CA GLN A 210 23.68 4.17 2.18
C GLN A 210 23.88 5.06 3.42
N ALA A 211 22.98 4.99 4.41
CA ALA A 211 23.15 5.72 5.66
C ALA A 211 24.38 5.27 6.48
N GLN A 212 24.71 3.98 6.45
CA GLN A 212 25.92 3.46 7.10
C GLN A 212 27.20 3.88 6.37
N ILE A 213 27.22 3.83 5.03
CA ILE A 213 28.35 4.31 4.21
C ILE A 213 28.57 5.80 4.46
N ALA A 214 27.51 6.62 4.40
CA ALA A 214 27.59 8.05 4.71
C ALA A 214 28.06 8.32 6.15
N LYS A 215 27.69 7.46 7.11
CA LYS A 215 28.17 7.57 8.50
C LYS A 215 29.64 7.22 8.63
N LYS A 216 30.14 6.21 7.89
CA LYS A 216 31.56 5.87 7.83
C LYS A 216 32.37 6.99 7.18
N LEU A 217 31.93 7.52 6.03
CA LEU A 217 32.58 8.67 5.38
C LEU A 217 32.66 9.88 6.33
N ARG A 218 31.58 10.19 7.06
CA ARG A 218 31.58 11.30 8.05
C ARG A 218 32.52 11.09 9.23
N ARG A 219 32.98 9.86 9.48
CA ARG A 219 33.96 9.55 10.53
C ARG A 219 35.39 9.67 10.03
N THR A 220 35.62 9.47 8.73
CA THR A 220 36.94 9.57 8.12
C THR A 220 37.29 11.00 7.67
N MET A 221 36.31 11.89 7.51
CA MET A 221 36.55 13.31 7.19
C MET A 221 37.13 14.08 8.38
N ASN A 222 38.02 15.03 8.07
CA ASN A 222 38.60 15.96 9.03
C ASN A 222 37.48 16.80 9.71
N PRO A 223 37.54 17.10 11.02
CA PRO A 223 36.57 17.95 11.71
C PRO A 223 36.23 19.27 11.00
N GLU A 224 37.18 19.90 10.31
CA GLU A 224 36.92 21.13 9.53
C GLU A 224 36.05 20.88 8.31
N GLU A 225 36.38 19.88 7.49
CA GLU A 225 35.56 19.48 6.33
C GLU A 225 34.16 19.04 6.78
N ARG A 226 34.05 18.39 7.94
CA ARG A 226 32.76 17.99 8.51
C ARG A 226 31.91 19.18 8.92
N ARG A 227 32.52 20.30 9.33
CA ARG A 227 31.83 21.57 9.60
C ARG A 227 31.43 22.25 8.29
N ALA A 228 32.30 22.27 7.30
CA ALA A 228 31.99 22.79 5.96
C ALA A 228 30.81 22.05 5.31
N PHE A 229 30.85 20.71 5.30
CA PHE A 229 29.79 19.87 4.77
C PHE A 229 28.44 20.06 5.50
N LYS A 230 28.46 20.34 6.81
CA LYS A 230 27.24 20.68 7.56
C LYS A 230 26.69 22.06 7.20
N LYS A 231 27.56 23.06 6.98
CA LYS A 231 27.16 24.41 6.54
C LYS A 231 26.56 24.34 5.14
N GLU A 232 27.19 23.64 4.21
CA GLU A 232 26.69 23.41 2.85
C GLU A 232 25.30 22.74 2.85
N GLN A 233 25.12 21.65 3.62
CA GLN A 233 23.80 21.01 3.79
C GLN A 233 22.72 21.93 4.39
N GLN A 234 23.12 22.87 5.26
CA GLN A 234 22.20 23.86 5.81
C GLN A 234 21.83 24.93 4.79
N GLU A 235 22.78 25.37 3.97
CA GLU A 235 22.57 26.33 2.89
C GLU A 235 21.70 25.73 1.79
N GLU A 236 21.96 24.50 1.35
CA GLU A 236 21.12 23.78 0.39
C GLU A 236 19.67 23.65 0.90
N ARG A 237 19.49 23.31 2.18
CA ARG A 237 18.15 23.25 2.81
C ARG A 237 17.48 24.62 2.89
N LYS A 238 18.24 25.69 3.16
CA LYS A 238 17.72 27.07 3.18
C LYS A 238 17.31 27.50 1.78
N GLN A 239 18.12 27.20 0.76
CA GLN A 239 17.83 27.48 -0.64
C GLN A 239 16.58 26.73 -1.10
N LEU A 240 16.49 25.42 -0.85
CA LEU A 240 15.33 24.61 -1.24
C LEU A 240 14.05 25.05 -0.50
N LYS A 241 14.16 25.49 0.76
CA LYS A 241 13.04 26.08 1.50
C LYS A 241 12.64 27.44 0.93
N ALA A 242 13.60 28.28 0.55
CA ALA A 242 13.36 29.58 -0.09
C ALA A 242 12.74 29.42 -1.48
N GLU A 243 13.22 28.45 -2.27
CA GLU A 243 12.66 28.10 -3.58
C GLU A 243 11.24 27.57 -3.45
N ARG A 244 10.98 26.68 -2.47
CA ARG A 244 9.62 26.21 -2.17
C ARG A 244 8.71 27.34 -1.70
N ALA A 245 9.22 28.29 -0.93
CA ALA A 245 8.47 29.47 -0.51
C ALA A 245 8.21 30.42 -1.68
N LYS A 246 9.18 30.63 -2.57
CA LYS A 246 9.01 31.40 -3.82
C LYS A 246 8.00 30.73 -4.76
N ALA A 247 8.06 29.42 -4.93
CA ALA A 247 7.09 28.65 -5.70
C ALA A 247 5.68 28.75 -5.10
N ALA A 248 5.55 28.66 -3.78
CA ALA A 248 4.28 28.86 -3.08
C ALA A 248 3.75 30.30 -3.22
N ALA A 249 4.63 31.30 -3.15
CA ALA A 249 4.28 32.72 -3.33
C ALA A 249 3.87 33.03 -4.78
N ALA A 250 4.53 32.45 -5.78
CA ALA A 250 4.18 32.59 -7.20
C ALA A 250 2.80 31.96 -7.50
N VAL A 251 2.47 30.84 -6.83
CA VAL A 251 1.13 30.23 -6.91
C VAL A 251 0.06 31.13 -6.27
N ASN A 252 0.38 31.86 -5.20
CA ASN A 252 -0.55 32.78 -4.55
C ASN A 252 -0.73 34.12 -5.29
N LYS A 253 0.27 34.59 -6.06
CA LYS A 253 0.21 35.84 -6.84
C LYS A 253 -0.47 35.71 -8.20
N GLY A 254 -1.08 34.57 -8.54
CA GLY A 254 -1.88 34.41 -9.76
C GLY A 254 -1.12 34.41 -11.09
N ALA A 255 0.21 34.60 -11.08
CA ALA A 255 1.05 34.65 -12.28
C ALA A 255 1.23 33.28 -12.97
N VAL A 256 0.82 32.18 -12.34
CA VAL A 256 0.77 30.86 -12.97
C VAL A 256 -0.57 30.22 -12.61
N LYS A 257 -1.39 29.91 -13.62
CA LYS A 257 -2.61 29.08 -13.46
C LYS A 257 -2.21 27.76 -12.82
N ALA A 258 -2.42 27.64 -11.51
CA ALA A 258 -2.21 26.40 -10.78
C ALA A 258 -3.14 25.31 -11.37
N PRO A 259 -2.59 24.18 -11.84
CA PRO A 259 -3.39 23.04 -12.23
C PRO A 259 -3.91 22.39 -10.95
N ILE A 260 -5.20 22.63 -10.66
CA ILE A 260 -5.92 22.03 -9.54
C ILE A 260 -6.35 20.62 -9.99
N VAL A 261 -5.50 19.62 -9.81
CA VAL A 261 -5.90 18.21 -9.74
C VAL A 261 -4.93 17.50 -8.78
N GLY A 262 -5.46 16.62 -7.95
CA GLY A 262 -4.75 15.95 -6.86
C GLY A 262 -3.46 15.24 -7.28
N VAL A 263 -2.69 14.87 -6.26
CA VAL A 263 -1.42 14.11 -6.31
C VAL A 263 -1.59 12.78 -7.06
N GLN A 264 -1.73 12.87 -8.37
CA GLN A 264 -1.14 11.95 -9.31
C GLN A 264 0.30 12.42 -9.43
N THR A 265 1.26 11.51 -9.29
CA THR A 265 2.59 11.74 -9.83
C THR A 265 2.40 12.14 -11.28
N ARG A 266 2.54 13.44 -11.58
CA ARG A 266 2.51 13.94 -12.95
C ARG A 266 3.48 13.06 -13.75
N PRO A 267 3.09 12.52 -14.91
CA PRO A 267 4.08 11.95 -15.80
C PRO A 267 5.10 13.08 -16.04
N SER A 268 6.34 12.87 -15.61
CA SER A 268 7.38 13.88 -15.75
C SER A 268 7.43 14.30 -17.22
N THR A 269 7.35 15.60 -17.45
CA THR A 269 7.42 16.14 -18.81
C THR A 269 8.76 15.72 -19.42
N VAL A 270 8.84 15.64 -20.75
CA VAL A 270 10.09 15.28 -21.44
C VAL A 270 11.26 16.16 -20.97
N ALA A 271 10.99 17.44 -20.70
CA ALA A 271 11.97 18.38 -20.13
C ALA A 271 12.40 18.00 -18.71
N GLU A 272 11.48 17.60 -17.84
CA GLU A 272 11.77 17.18 -16.47
C GLU A 272 12.54 15.85 -16.42
N LYS A 273 12.24 14.92 -17.35
CA LYS A 273 13.04 13.70 -17.53
C LYS A 273 14.46 14.00 -17.99
N LYS A 274 14.63 14.91 -18.96
CA LYS A 274 15.96 15.37 -19.40
C LYS A 274 16.73 16.02 -18.24
N LEU A 275 16.07 16.83 -17.43
CA LEU A 275 16.70 17.44 -16.25
C LEU A 275 17.14 16.38 -15.23
N GLN A 276 16.30 15.38 -14.94
CA GLN A 276 16.66 14.27 -14.05
C GLN A 276 17.83 13.45 -14.61
N GLN A 277 17.83 13.17 -15.91
CA GLN A 277 18.95 12.50 -16.59
C GLN A 277 20.23 13.33 -16.49
N ASN A 278 20.18 14.64 -16.69
CA ASN A 278 21.35 15.52 -16.54
C ASN A 278 21.90 15.53 -15.11
N VAL A 279 21.02 15.53 -14.10
CA VAL A 279 21.42 15.47 -12.68
C VAL A 279 22.04 14.11 -12.33
N GLU A 280 21.52 13.01 -12.87
CA GLU A 280 22.12 11.69 -12.69
C GLU A 280 23.46 11.57 -13.41
N GLN A 281 23.57 12.08 -14.63
CA GLN A 281 24.80 12.13 -15.39
C GLN A 281 25.88 12.95 -14.66
N GLU A 282 25.52 14.11 -14.11
CA GLU A 282 26.43 14.95 -13.33
C GLU A 282 26.92 14.23 -12.06
N LYS A 283 26.07 13.44 -11.40
CA LYS A 283 26.51 12.62 -10.25
C LYS A 283 27.52 11.55 -10.67
N ILE A 284 27.29 10.91 -11.82
CA ILE A 284 28.20 9.90 -12.37
C ILE A 284 29.53 10.56 -12.75
N ASP A 285 29.51 11.70 -13.45
CA ASP A 285 30.70 12.45 -13.83
C ASP A 285 31.49 12.89 -12.61
N ARG A 286 30.83 13.43 -11.56
CA ARG A 286 31.49 13.82 -10.30
C ARG A 286 32.18 12.65 -9.63
N TYR A 287 31.52 11.48 -9.61
CA TYR A 287 32.11 10.27 -9.04
C TYR A 287 33.34 9.81 -9.83
N ARG A 288 33.28 9.84 -11.16
CA ARG A 288 34.40 9.46 -12.04
C ARG A 288 35.56 10.45 -11.95
N ALA A 289 35.27 11.75 -11.94
CA ALA A 289 36.25 12.82 -11.75
C ALA A 289 36.97 12.67 -10.40
N ALA A 290 36.22 12.44 -9.31
CA ALA A 290 36.79 12.21 -7.98
C ALA A 290 37.67 10.95 -7.93
N LYS A 291 37.26 9.86 -8.60
CA LYS A 291 38.06 8.63 -8.69
C LYS A 291 39.39 8.83 -9.41
N GLN A 292 39.44 9.76 -10.36
CA GLN A 292 40.66 10.12 -11.10
C GLN A 292 41.42 11.31 -10.48
N GLY A 293 40.97 11.83 -9.34
CA GLY A 293 41.61 12.97 -8.68
C GLY A 293 41.53 14.28 -9.47
N MET A 294 40.54 14.43 -10.36
CA MET A 294 40.36 15.62 -11.20
C MET A 294 39.09 16.37 -10.82
N ASP A 295 39.08 17.69 -11.04
CA ASP A 295 37.86 18.49 -10.92
C ASP A 295 36.85 18.13 -12.04
N LEU A 296 35.55 18.27 -11.75
CA LEU A 296 34.46 17.95 -12.68
C LEU A 296 34.63 18.66 -14.03
N SER A 297 35.06 19.92 -14.00
CA SER A 297 35.26 20.74 -15.21
C SER A 297 36.43 20.25 -16.06
N ARG A 298 37.48 19.72 -15.42
CA ARG A 298 38.65 19.15 -16.09
C ARG A 298 38.33 17.77 -16.65
N TYR A 299 37.60 16.95 -15.90
CA TYR A 299 37.10 15.65 -16.35
C TYR A 299 36.22 15.78 -17.60
N ARG A 300 35.26 16.71 -17.60
CA ARG A 300 34.41 16.95 -18.78
C ARG A 300 35.19 17.42 -20.00
N ARG A 301 36.21 18.27 -19.80
CA ARG A 301 37.11 18.69 -20.89
C ARG A 301 37.94 17.54 -21.44
N ALA A 302 38.53 16.71 -20.58
CA ALA A 302 39.32 15.56 -21.00
C ALA A 302 38.46 14.47 -21.68
N VAL A 303 37.21 14.27 -21.24
CA VAL A 303 36.24 13.38 -21.93
C VAL A 303 35.85 13.96 -23.29
N ALA A 304 35.57 15.28 -23.38
CA ALA A 304 35.23 15.93 -24.64
C ALA A 304 36.40 15.98 -25.63
N ALA A 305 37.62 16.11 -25.14
CA ALA A 305 38.85 16.04 -25.94
C ALA A 305 39.24 14.60 -26.33
N GLY A 306 38.54 13.58 -25.81
CA GLY A 306 38.84 12.18 -26.06
C GLY A 306 40.07 11.63 -25.32
N GLU A 307 40.71 12.43 -24.46
CA GLU A 307 41.86 12.04 -23.64
C GLU A 307 41.50 10.97 -22.60
N LEU A 308 40.25 10.99 -22.11
CA LEU A 308 39.71 9.99 -21.20
C LEU A 308 38.76 9.06 -21.94
N GLN A 309 39.26 7.88 -22.30
CA GLN A 309 38.40 6.82 -22.81
C GLN A 309 37.43 6.33 -21.72
N ASP A 310 36.18 6.14 -22.12
CA ASP A 310 35.09 5.71 -21.26
C ASP A 310 35.32 4.24 -20.85
N SER A 311 36.06 4.03 -19.75
CA SER A 311 36.45 2.70 -19.22
C SER A 311 35.30 1.70 -19.08
N SER A 312 34.05 2.17 -19.08
CA SER A 312 32.83 1.34 -19.21
C SER A 312 32.88 0.37 -20.39
N VAL A 313 33.37 0.80 -21.57
CA VAL A 313 33.39 -0.04 -22.77
C VAL A 313 34.48 -1.09 -22.67
N GLU A 314 35.65 -0.73 -22.17
CA GLU A 314 36.77 -1.66 -21.98
C GLU A 314 36.49 -2.70 -20.90
N VAL A 315 35.91 -2.29 -19.77
CA VAL A 315 35.49 -3.23 -18.73
C VAL A 315 34.50 -4.22 -19.30
N LYS A 316 33.57 -3.78 -20.16
CA LYS A 316 32.59 -4.69 -20.75
C LYS A 316 33.16 -5.59 -21.81
N LYS A 317 34.09 -5.11 -22.64
CA LYS A 317 34.89 -5.96 -23.53
C LYS A 317 35.58 -7.08 -22.74
N LYS A 318 36.18 -6.75 -21.60
CA LYS A 318 36.84 -7.72 -20.70
C LYS A 318 35.88 -8.68 -20.00
N THR A 319 34.61 -8.31 -19.78
CA THR A 319 33.61 -9.18 -19.17
C THR A 319 32.83 -10.08 -20.14
N LEU A 320 32.88 -9.77 -21.44
CA LEU A 320 32.23 -10.58 -22.46
C LEU A 320 33.06 -11.85 -22.71
N SER A 321 32.40 -13.00 -22.84
CA SER A 321 33.09 -14.23 -23.27
C SER A 321 33.66 -14.06 -24.67
N ASP A 322 34.78 -14.72 -24.96
CA ASP A 322 35.47 -14.60 -26.25
C ASP A 322 34.56 -14.90 -27.44
N GLU A 323 33.68 -15.90 -27.32
CA GLU A 323 32.67 -16.24 -28.33
C GLU A 323 31.70 -15.08 -28.61
N LYS A 324 31.26 -14.36 -27.57
CA LYS A 324 30.39 -13.19 -27.74
C LYS A 324 31.14 -12.02 -28.33
N LEU A 325 32.43 -11.88 -28.01
CA LEU A 325 33.27 -10.83 -28.58
C LEU A 325 33.45 -11.07 -30.08
N GLN A 326 33.66 -12.32 -30.51
CA GLN A 326 33.68 -12.71 -31.93
C GLN A 326 32.33 -12.53 -32.64
N GLU A 327 31.21 -12.82 -31.97
CA GLU A 327 29.89 -12.54 -32.54
C GLU A 327 29.69 -11.01 -32.73
N TYR A 328 30.18 -10.22 -31.78
CA TYR A 328 30.04 -8.77 -31.82
C TYR A 328 30.97 -8.14 -32.86
N THR A 329 32.17 -8.67 -33.06
CA THR A 329 33.07 -8.22 -34.15
C THR A 329 32.43 -8.49 -35.51
N LYS A 330 31.93 -9.71 -35.76
CA LYS A 330 31.26 -10.07 -37.03
C LYS A 330 30.08 -9.14 -37.33
N ARG A 331 29.17 -8.96 -36.36
CA ARG A 331 28.00 -8.08 -36.53
C ARG A 331 28.34 -6.59 -36.62
N ALA A 332 29.48 -6.16 -36.07
CA ALA A 332 29.96 -4.79 -36.20
C ALA A 332 30.54 -4.56 -37.61
N GLN A 333 31.31 -5.53 -38.12
CA GLN A 333 31.84 -5.55 -39.49
C GLN A 333 30.72 -5.56 -40.54
N GLU A 334 29.72 -6.43 -40.39
CA GLU A 334 28.52 -6.47 -41.26
C GLU A 334 27.78 -5.13 -41.33
N LYS A 335 27.88 -4.31 -40.27
CA LYS A 335 27.21 -3.01 -40.17
C LYS A 335 28.13 -1.84 -40.47
N GLY A 336 29.41 -2.09 -40.80
CA GLY A 336 30.40 -1.04 -41.06
C GLY A 336 30.64 -0.11 -39.87
N ILE A 337 30.47 -0.58 -38.63
CA ILE A 337 30.70 0.21 -37.41
C ILE A 337 31.77 -0.43 -36.53
N SER A 338 32.43 0.37 -35.69
CA SER A 338 33.41 -0.16 -34.73
C SER A 338 32.75 -1.08 -33.69
N ILE A 339 33.49 -2.08 -33.18
CA ILE A 339 32.98 -2.98 -32.14
C ILE A 339 32.52 -2.22 -30.88
N GLU A 340 33.18 -1.10 -30.57
CA GLU A 340 32.83 -0.25 -29.43
C GLU A 340 31.49 0.44 -29.63
N GLU A 341 31.27 1.02 -30.81
CA GLU A 341 30.02 1.67 -31.15
C GLU A 341 28.86 0.64 -31.21
N TYR A 342 29.14 -0.57 -31.70
CA TYR A 342 28.18 -1.68 -31.69
C TYR A 342 27.76 -2.07 -30.25
N ILE A 343 28.72 -2.19 -29.33
CA ILE A 343 28.45 -2.46 -27.91
C ILE A 343 27.61 -1.33 -27.31
N LYS A 344 27.98 -0.06 -27.53
CA LYS A 344 27.22 1.11 -27.05
C LYS A 344 25.76 1.11 -27.54
N ARG A 345 25.53 0.96 -28.85
CA ARG A 345 24.15 0.92 -29.42
C ARG A 345 23.32 -0.24 -28.88
N ARG A 346 23.96 -1.40 -28.66
CA ARG A 346 23.27 -2.58 -28.09
C ARG A 346 22.84 -2.32 -26.64
N GLU A 347 23.65 -1.63 -25.87
CA GLU A 347 23.35 -1.27 -24.48
C GLU A 347 22.27 -0.22 -24.36
N GLU A 348 22.32 0.82 -25.18
CA GLU A 348 21.24 1.81 -25.27
C GLU A 348 19.91 1.14 -25.61
N LYS A 349 19.92 0.17 -26.53
CA LYS A 349 18.75 -0.63 -26.87
C LYS A 349 18.27 -1.51 -25.72
N TYR A 350 19.16 -2.10 -24.93
CA TYR A 350 18.79 -2.84 -23.72
C TYR A 350 18.26 -1.93 -22.61
N ALA A 351 18.87 -0.75 -22.42
CA ALA A 351 18.43 0.24 -21.45
C ALA A 351 17.03 0.79 -21.81
N ALA A 352 16.78 1.07 -23.09
CA ALA A 352 15.48 1.46 -23.60
C ALA A 352 14.41 0.37 -23.34
N LYS A 353 14.73 -0.90 -23.66
CA LYS A 353 13.83 -2.04 -23.40
C LYS A 353 13.58 -2.29 -21.91
N GLN A 354 14.58 -2.11 -21.05
CA GLN A 354 14.45 -2.23 -19.59
C GLN A 354 13.59 -1.09 -19.02
N GLY A 355 13.79 0.14 -19.50
CA GLY A 355 12.94 1.29 -19.16
C GLY A 355 11.48 1.07 -19.59
N GLU A 356 11.26 0.45 -20.75
CA GLU A 356 9.93 0.11 -21.26
C GLU A 356 9.26 -1.03 -20.46
N LYS A 357 10.02 -2.08 -20.10
CA LYS A 357 9.55 -3.17 -19.22
C LYS A 357 9.17 -2.68 -17.83
N LEU A 358 9.94 -1.76 -17.24
CA LEU A 358 9.60 -1.15 -15.95
C LEU A 358 8.27 -0.36 -16.00
N GLY A 359 7.86 0.09 -17.19
CA GLY A 359 6.57 0.74 -17.41
C GLY A 359 5.39 -0.25 -17.54
N GLN A 360 5.62 -1.50 -17.97
CA GLN A 360 4.56 -2.46 -18.28
C GLN A 360 4.34 -3.56 -17.23
N GLU A 361 5.28 -3.82 -16.31
CA GLU A 361 5.18 -4.97 -15.38
C GLU A 361 4.44 -4.74 -14.04
N THR A 362 3.67 -3.65 -13.87
CA THR A 362 2.83 -3.49 -12.66
C THR A 362 1.51 -4.28 -12.67
N ALA A 363 1.27 -5.16 -13.65
CA ALA A 363 0.02 -5.95 -13.70
C ALA A 363 0.14 -7.31 -14.41
N ALA A 364 0.86 -8.28 -13.84
CA ALA A 364 0.61 -9.70 -14.11
C ALA A 364 0.94 -10.57 -12.88
N PRO A 365 0.10 -11.58 -12.53
CA PRO A 365 0.35 -12.46 -11.40
C PRO A 365 1.40 -13.55 -11.76
N PRO A 366 2.23 -14.00 -10.80
CA PRO A 366 3.21 -15.06 -11.03
C PRO A 366 2.52 -16.42 -11.14
N ALA A 367 2.73 -17.13 -12.24
CA ALA A 367 2.47 -18.56 -12.35
C ALA A 367 3.74 -19.31 -11.94
N SER A 368 3.77 -19.81 -10.70
CA SER A 368 4.85 -20.68 -10.22
C SER A 368 4.55 -22.15 -10.57
N GLY A 369 5.59 -22.81 -11.07
CA GLY A 369 5.58 -24.21 -11.49
C GLY A 369 5.53 -25.17 -10.31
N LEU A 370 4.73 -26.21 -10.50
CA LEU A 370 4.66 -27.42 -9.69
C LEU A 370 5.92 -28.26 -9.91
N GLY A 371 6.77 -28.33 -8.88
CA GLY A 371 7.73 -29.41 -8.67
C GLY A 371 7.01 -30.62 -8.08
N PHE A 372 7.00 -31.72 -8.82
CA PHE A 372 6.59 -33.05 -8.34
C PHE A 372 7.73 -33.60 -7.48
N VAL A 373 7.43 -34.00 -6.24
CA VAL A 373 8.28 -34.91 -5.47
C VAL A 373 7.56 -36.26 -5.50
N ILE A 374 8.18 -37.22 -6.19
CA ILE A 374 7.78 -38.64 -6.19
C ILE A 374 8.42 -39.22 -4.93
N ASP A 375 7.60 -39.69 -3.99
CA ASP A 375 8.08 -40.51 -2.89
C ASP A 375 8.09 -41.96 -3.36
N THR A 376 9.26 -42.59 -3.31
CA THR A 376 9.56 -43.92 -3.86
C THR A 376 9.63 -45.00 -2.76
N ALA A 377 8.98 -44.80 -1.61
CA ALA A 377 8.79 -45.88 -0.64
C ALA A 377 7.46 -46.59 -0.91
N GLY A 378 7.53 -47.71 -1.62
CA GLY A 378 6.39 -48.59 -1.89
C GLY A 378 5.94 -49.32 -0.63
N ASP A 379 4.65 -49.26 -0.34
CA ASP A 379 3.99 -50.10 0.65
C ASP A 379 3.43 -51.36 -0.03
N ALA A 380 3.92 -52.53 0.39
CA ALA A 380 3.67 -53.83 -0.22
C ALA A 380 2.32 -54.48 0.14
N ASN A 381 1.42 -53.77 0.85
CA ASN A 381 0.20 -54.35 1.42
C ASN A 381 -1.10 -53.67 0.94
N LEU A 382 -1.24 -53.42 -0.36
CA LEU A 382 -2.52 -53.03 -0.96
C LEU A 382 -3.07 -54.16 -1.83
N THR A 383 -3.50 -55.23 -1.17
CA THR A 383 -4.38 -56.26 -1.73
C THR A 383 -5.82 -55.75 -1.76
N THR A 384 -6.28 -55.50 -2.99
CA THR A 384 -7.63 -55.80 -3.50
C THR A 384 -8.86 -55.36 -2.68
N ASP A 385 -9.36 -54.16 -3.00
CA ASP A 385 -10.80 -53.89 -3.02
C ASP A 385 -11.29 -53.81 -4.48
N PRO A 386 -12.43 -54.43 -4.83
CA PRO A 386 -12.94 -54.40 -6.20
C PRO A 386 -13.40 -52.98 -6.57
N PRO A 387 -12.99 -52.44 -7.73
CA PRO A 387 -13.33 -51.09 -8.12
C PRO A 387 -14.82 -50.97 -8.42
N ALA A 388 -15.48 -50.04 -7.71
CA ALA A 388 -16.77 -49.51 -8.09
C ALA A 388 -16.76 -49.14 -9.58
N LYS A 389 -17.79 -49.62 -10.30
CA LYS A 389 -18.01 -49.47 -11.74
C LYS A 389 -17.73 -48.03 -12.20
N ARG A 390 -16.48 -47.78 -12.62
CA ARG A 390 -16.16 -46.64 -13.50
C ARG A 390 -16.92 -46.88 -14.79
N ILE A 391 -17.67 -45.87 -15.20
CA ILE A 391 -18.22 -45.75 -16.55
C ILE A 391 -17.08 -46.12 -17.50
N LYS A 392 -17.26 -47.20 -18.27
CA LYS A 392 -16.23 -47.69 -19.18
C LYS A 392 -15.95 -46.58 -20.18
N ASP A 393 -14.71 -46.09 -20.19
CA ASP A 393 -14.14 -45.19 -21.20
C ASP A 393 -14.06 -45.85 -22.61
N LYS A 394 -14.88 -46.86 -22.90
CA LYS A 394 -14.89 -47.59 -24.18
C LYS A 394 -15.65 -46.85 -25.28
N ASP A 395 -16.38 -45.79 -24.95
CA ASP A 395 -17.14 -44.99 -25.90
C ASP A 395 -16.59 -43.57 -26.09
N LEU A 396 -15.40 -43.27 -25.54
CA LEU A 396 -14.65 -42.10 -25.99
C LEU A 396 -14.17 -42.42 -27.41
N PRO A 397 -14.63 -41.70 -28.45
CA PRO A 397 -14.18 -41.95 -29.81
C PRO A 397 -12.66 -41.96 -29.80
N GLN A 398 -12.06 -43.03 -30.31
CA GLN A 398 -10.61 -43.15 -30.46
C GLN A 398 -10.17 -41.87 -31.17
N LEU A 399 -9.60 -40.95 -30.41
CA LEU A 399 -9.09 -39.72 -30.97
C LEU A 399 -8.07 -40.15 -32.03
N PRO A 400 -8.03 -39.47 -33.18
CA PRO A 400 -7.07 -39.76 -34.23
C PRO A 400 -5.66 -39.87 -33.65
N ASP A 401 -4.78 -40.56 -34.35
CA ASP A 401 -3.43 -40.97 -33.94
C ASP A 401 -2.43 -39.79 -33.70
N PHE A 402 -2.89 -38.71 -33.08
CA PHE A 402 -2.15 -37.51 -32.69
C PHE A 402 -0.94 -37.84 -31.81
N ALA A 403 -0.97 -38.95 -31.06
CA ALA A 403 0.20 -39.39 -30.30
C ALA A 403 1.37 -39.71 -31.24
N ASN A 404 1.12 -40.42 -32.35
CA ASN A 404 2.13 -40.76 -33.36
C ASN A 404 2.59 -39.50 -34.10
N ALA A 405 1.66 -38.61 -34.46
CA ALA A 405 1.98 -37.31 -35.07
C ALA A 405 2.93 -36.47 -34.20
N LEU A 406 2.71 -36.42 -32.88
CA LEU A 406 3.58 -35.67 -31.96
C LEU A 406 5.00 -36.26 -31.89
N VAL A 407 5.14 -37.57 -32.04
CA VAL A 407 6.44 -38.24 -32.11
C VAL A 407 7.17 -37.88 -33.41
N SER A 408 6.50 -37.95 -34.56
CA SER A 408 7.10 -37.55 -35.85
C SER A 408 7.47 -36.06 -35.89
N ILE A 409 6.62 -35.18 -35.34
CA ILE A 409 6.95 -33.74 -35.18
C ILE A 409 8.20 -33.56 -34.31
N SER A 410 8.37 -34.37 -33.26
CA SER A 410 9.56 -34.28 -32.40
C SER A 410 10.85 -34.68 -33.13
N LYS A 411 10.74 -35.53 -34.15
CA LYS A 411 11.84 -35.95 -35.03
C LYS A 411 12.03 -35.05 -36.26
N ASN A 412 11.19 -34.02 -36.44
CA ASN A 412 11.12 -33.20 -37.65
C ASN A 412 10.84 -34.02 -38.92
N GLU A 413 10.01 -35.06 -38.82
CA GLU A 413 9.49 -35.79 -39.97
C GLU A 413 8.18 -35.13 -40.46
N PRO A 414 7.89 -35.13 -41.76
CA PRO A 414 6.61 -34.63 -42.27
C PRO A 414 5.47 -35.48 -41.70
N VAL A 415 4.36 -34.82 -41.34
CA VAL A 415 3.20 -35.47 -40.73
C VAL A 415 1.96 -35.20 -41.56
N LEU A 416 1.26 -36.28 -41.92
CA LEU A 416 -0.06 -36.26 -42.52
C LEU A 416 -1.03 -36.96 -41.56
N ILE A 417 -2.06 -36.25 -41.11
CA ILE A 417 -3.17 -36.83 -40.35
C ILE A 417 -4.38 -36.84 -41.28
N THR A 418 -4.85 -38.05 -41.60
CA THR A 418 -6.09 -38.28 -42.34
C THR A 418 -7.18 -38.70 -41.37
N GLU A 419 -8.38 -38.18 -41.56
CA GLU A 419 -9.57 -38.69 -40.86
C GLU A 419 -10.00 -40.06 -41.45
N SER A 420 -10.91 -40.76 -40.75
CA SER A 420 -11.39 -42.08 -41.17
C SER A 420 -12.10 -42.09 -42.51
N ASP A 421 -12.55 -40.93 -43.00
CA ASP A 421 -13.15 -40.72 -44.31
C ASP A 421 -12.12 -40.50 -45.44
N GLY A 422 -10.82 -40.51 -45.10
CA GLY A 422 -9.73 -40.27 -46.04
C GLY A 422 -9.45 -38.79 -46.30
N THR A 423 -10.14 -37.86 -45.63
CA THR A 423 -9.87 -36.44 -45.79
C THR A 423 -8.59 -36.04 -45.04
N GLU A 424 -7.70 -35.32 -45.71
CA GLU A 424 -6.49 -34.77 -45.09
C GLU A 424 -6.87 -33.61 -44.17
N THR A 425 -6.82 -33.81 -42.85
CA THR A 425 -7.15 -32.74 -41.89
C THR A 425 -5.94 -31.92 -41.51
N PHE A 426 -4.76 -32.52 -41.51
CA PHE A 426 -3.54 -31.84 -41.10
C PHE A 426 -2.34 -32.35 -41.89
N ARG A 427 -1.65 -31.42 -42.55
CA ARG A 427 -0.35 -31.66 -43.19
C ARG A 427 0.67 -30.68 -42.63
N TRP A 428 1.79 -31.19 -42.14
CA TRP A 428 2.90 -30.37 -41.69
C TRP A 428 4.22 -30.86 -42.28
N ASP A 429 4.89 -29.95 -42.97
CA ASP A 429 6.24 -30.13 -43.48
C ASP A 429 7.23 -29.33 -42.60
N PRO A 430 8.44 -29.86 -42.30
CA PRO A 430 9.41 -29.19 -41.43
C PRO A 430 9.89 -27.83 -41.92
N SER A 431 9.79 -27.56 -43.22
CA SER A 431 10.12 -26.28 -43.86
C SER A 431 9.06 -25.21 -43.60
N LEU A 432 7.84 -25.61 -43.21
CA LEU A 432 6.71 -24.70 -42.98
C LEU A 432 6.53 -24.40 -41.48
N PRO A 433 6.07 -23.19 -41.14
CA PRO A 433 5.77 -22.85 -39.75
C PRO A 433 4.65 -23.76 -39.21
N MET A 434 4.81 -24.19 -37.95
CA MET A 434 3.85 -25.04 -37.26
C MET A 434 2.45 -24.39 -37.25
N PRO A 435 1.40 -25.04 -37.78
CA PRO A 435 0.05 -24.50 -37.79
C PRO A 435 -0.47 -24.21 -36.38
N GLN A 436 -1.34 -23.20 -36.28
CA GLN A 436 -1.88 -22.73 -35.00
C GLN A 436 -3.21 -23.42 -34.64
N ASP A 437 -3.38 -24.70 -34.96
CA ASP A 437 -4.64 -25.41 -34.75
C ASP A 437 -4.79 -26.03 -33.35
N PRO A 438 -5.89 -25.73 -32.61
CA PRO A 438 -6.08 -26.21 -31.24
C PRO A 438 -6.11 -27.72 -31.08
N GLN A 439 -6.55 -28.43 -32.12
CA GLN A 439 -6.73 -29.89 -32.11
C GLN A 439 -5.42 -30.62 -31.82
N LEU A 440 -4.28 -30.12 -32.31
CA LEU A 440 -2.95 -30.70 -32.11
C LEU A 440 -2.52 -30.81 -30.64
N TRP A 441 -3.11 -30.01 -29.75
CA TRP A 441 -2.72 -29.97 -28.34
C TRP A 441 -3.91 -30.04 -27.38
N GLN A 442 -5.11 -30.32 -27.86
CA GLN A 442 -6.29 -30.48 -27.02
C GLN A 442 -6.26 -31.86 -26.36
N GLY A 443 -6.36 -31.91 -25.02
CA GLY A 443 -6.28 -33.15 -24.26
C GLY A 443 -4.86 -33.63 -23.90
N VAL A 444 -3.81 -33.10 -24.52
CA VAL A 444 -2.41 -33.49 -24.26
C VAL A 444 -1.80 -32.65 -23.14
N ILE A 445 -1.07 -33.31 -22.21
CA ILE A 445 -0.37 -32.61 -21.13
C ILE A 445 0.72 -31.71 -21.71
N ILE A 446 0.72 -30.43 -21.33
CA ILE A 446 1.60 -29.39 -21.91
C ILE A 446 3.09 -29.78 -21.89
N LYS A 447 3.52 -30.52 -20.87
CA LYS A 447 4.91 -30.95 -20.71
C LYS A 447 5.34 -32.00 -21.73
N GLN A 448 4.41 -32.78 -22.29
CA GLN A 448 4.65 -33.82 -23.28
C GLN A 448 4.66 -33.29 -24.72
N LEU A 449 4.21 -32.05 -24.94
CA LEU A 449 4.19 -31.44 -26.28
C LEU A 449 5.62 -31.09 -26.77
N PRO A 450 5.95 -31.38 -28.04
CA PRO A 450 7.19 -30.92 -28.67
C PRO A 450 7.36 -29.40 -28.55
N LYS A 451 8.62 -28.93 -28.52
CA LYS A 451 8.94 -27.50 -28.34
C LYS A 451 8.29 -26.62 -29.41
N LEU A 452 8.21 -27.11 -30.66
CA LEU A 452 7.57 -26.44 -31.79
C LEU A 452 6.06 -26.26 -31.55
N VAL A 453 5.35 -27.32 -31.18
CA VAL A 453 3.91 -27.28 -30.85
C VAL A 453 3.64 -26.37 -29.65
N ARG A 454 4.51 -26.37 -28.63
CA ARG A 454 4.42 -25.42 -27.50
C ARG A 454 4.63 -23.96 -27.90
N LYS A 455 5.39 -23.67 -28.96
CA LYS A 455 5.56 -22.32 -29.50
C LYS A 455 4.30 -21.89 -30.25
N ALA A 456 3.79 -22.72 -31.17
CA ALA A 456 2.55 -22.48 -31.91
C ALA A 456 1.36 -22.24 -30.98
N ARG A 457 1.20 -23.08 -29.94
CA ARG A 457 0.16 -22.89 -28.90
C ARG A 457 0.30 -21.57 -28.15
N ARG A 458 1.52 -21.11 -27.86
CA ARG A 458 1.75 -19.82 -27.17
C ARG A 458 1.35 -18.64 -28.06
N GLU A 459 1.68 -18.71 -29.34
CA GLU A 459 1.33 -17.71 -30.34
C GLU A 459 -0.19 -17.67 -30.55
N TRP A 460 -0.84 -18.83 -30.74
CA TRP A 460 -2.30 -18.93 -30.80
C TRP A 460 -2.98 -18.33 -29.56
N MET A 461 -2.48 -18.63 -28.35
CA MET A 461 -2.99 -18.04 -27.10
C MET A 461 -2.71 -16.53 -27.00
N ALA A 462 -1.69 -16.00 -27.67
CA ALA A 462 -1.40 -14.57 -27.71
C ALA A 462 -2.38 -13.86 -28.66
N VAL A 463 -2.55 -14.36 -29.88
CA VAL A 463 -3.55 -13.88 -30.85
C VAL A 463 -4.94 -13.90 -30.23
N ARG A 464 -5.32 -14.99 -29.54
CA ARG A 464 -6.62 -15.07 -28.86
C ARG A 464 -6.75 -14.07 -27.71
N ARG A 465 -5.66 -13.73 -27.00
CA ARG A 465 -5.65 -12.69 -25.96
C ARG A 465 -5.81 -11.30 -26.56
N GLU A 466 -5.21 -11.06 -27.72
CA GLU A 466 -5.33 -9.82 -28.48
C GLU A 466 -6.73 -9.67 -29.08
N ALA A 467 -7.27 -10.71 -29.71
CA ALA A 467 -8.65 -10.74 -30.19
C ALA A 467 -9.64 -10.52 -29.04
N LYS A 468 -9.44 -11.13 -27.86
CA LYS A 468 -10.24 -10.83 -26.66
C LYS A 468 -10.02 -9.41 -26.10
N LYS A 469 -8.90 -8.77 -26.41
CA LYS A 469 -8.60 -7.39 -26.03
C LYS A 469 -9.26 -6.40 -27.00
N ALA A 470 -9.31 -6.73 -28.29
CA ALA A 470 -9.91 -5.93 -29.34
C ALA A 470 -11.45 -6.08 -29.40
N GLY A 471 -11.95 -7.32 -29.38
CA GLY A 471 -13.37 -7.65 -29.53
C GLY A 471 -14.21 -7.55 -28.26
N ASN A 472 -13.63 -7.12 -27.14
CA ASN A 472 -14.40 -6.85 -25.93
C ASN A 472 -14.37 -5.34 -25.59
N PRO A 473 -15.23 -4.53 -26.24
CA PRO A 473 -15.38 -3.11 -25.90
C PRO A 473 -15.85 -2.92 -24.44
N SER A 474 -16.30 -3.99 -23.78
CA SER A 474 -16.79 -3.96 -22.40
C SER A 474 -15.74 -4.28 -21.33
N LYS A 475 -14.43 -4.37 -21.64
CA LYS A 475 -13.43 -4.43 -20.56
C LYS A 475 -13.68 -3.21 -19.66
N PRO A 476 -14.16 -3.40 -18.41
CA PRO A 476 -14.54 -2.27 -17.58
C PRO A 476 -13.27 -1.46 -17.39
N ALA A 477 -13.29 -0.22 -17.91
CA ALA A 477 -12.20 0.74 -17.79
C ALA A 477 -11.52 0.53 -16.44
N GLN A 478 -10.22 0.20 -16.48
CA GLN A 478 -9.40 -0.28 -15.35
C GLN A 478 -10.05 0.10 -14.02
N LYS A 479 -10.60 -0.89 -13.29
CA LYS A 479 -11.47 -0.65 -12.13
C LYS A 479 -10.90 0.47 -11.27
N LYS A 480 -11.44 1.68 -11.45
CA LYS A 480 -10.94 2.88 -10.77
C LYS A 480 -10.91 2.56 -9.29
N SER A 481 -9.81 2.91 -8.63
CA SER A 481 -9.65 2.66 -7.20
C SER A 481 -10.89 3.16 -6.43
N LYS A 482 -11.23 2.53 -5.30
CA LYS A 482 -12.38 2.99 -4.48
C LYS A 482 -12.22 4.46 -4.03
N GLY A 483 -10.99 4.96 -3.94
CA GLY A 483 -10.70 6.36 -3.64
C GLY A 483 -11.04 7.29 -4.80
N THR A 484 -10.56 6.98 -6.01
CA THR A 484 -10.83 7.79 -7.20
C THR A 484 -12.32 7.84 -7.53
N LYS A 485 -13.04 6.72 -7.43
CA LYS A 485 -14.51 6.71 -7.60
C LYS A 485 -15.23 7.64 -6.62
N LYS A 486 -14.76 7.72 -5.36
CA LYS A 486 -15.36 8.64 -4.38
C LYS A 486 -15.08 10.10 -4.70
N VAL A 487 -13.91 10.40 -5.25
CA VAL A 487 -13.57 11.76 -5.69
C VAL A 487 -14.43 12.15 -6.89
N GLU A 488 -14.57 11.26 -7.88
CA GLU A 488 -15.40 11.50 -9.07
C GLU A 488 -16.87 11.74 -8.68
N ILE A 489 -17.46 10.87 -7.85
CA ILE A 489 -18.85 11.06 -7.36
C ILE A 489 -19.00 12.40 -6.63
N ARG A 490 -18.00 12.84 -5.87
CA ARG A 490 -18.03 14.14 -5.18
C ARG A 490 -17.96 15.30 -6.15
N GLU A 491 -17.03 15.28 -7.10
CA GLU A 491 -16.87 16.36 -8.07
C GLU A 491 -18.09 16.43 -9.00
N ASP A 492 -18.63 15.30 -9.45
CA ASP A 492 -19.87 15.26 -10.24
C ASP A 492 -21.04 15.89 -9.46
N PHE A 493 -21.14 15.60 -8.16
CA PHE A 493 -22.17 16.18 -7.30
C PHE A 493 -21.97 17.68 -7.08
N VAL A 494 -20.71 18.14 -6.95
CA VAL A 494 -20.37 19.58 -6.89
C VAL A 494 -20.84 20.30 -8.14
N TRP A 495 -20.58 19.75 -9.32
CA TRP A 495 -21.03 20.33 -10.58
C TRP A 495 -22.56 20.40 -10.66
N LYS A 496 -23.27 19.36 -10.22
CA LYS A 496 -24.74 19.38 -10.16
C LYS A 496 -25.27 20.50 -9.25
N ILE A 497 -24.67 20.70 -8.07
CA ILE A 497 -25.04 21.80 -7.15
C ILE A 497 -24.79 23.15 -7.83
N LEU A 498 -23.64 23.35 -8.46
CA LEU A 498 -23.29 24.60 -9.14
C LEU A 498 -24.23 24.93 -10.29
N PHE A 499 -24.56 23.95 -11.14
CA PHE A 499 -25.50 24.15 -12.24
C PHE A 499 -26.92 24.47 -11.75
N LYS A 500 -27.41 23.77 -10.73
CA LYS A 500 -28.72 24.06 -10.13
C LYS A 500 -28.76 25.42 -9.44
N SER A 501 -27.68 25.79 -8.74
CA SER A 501 -27.54 27.11 -8.12
C SER A 501 -27.55 28.24 -9.16
N ARG A 502 -26.90 28.02 -10.32
CA ARG A 502 -26.95 28.98 -11.43
C ARG A 502 -28.31 29.05 -12.11
N GLN A 503 -29.01 27.93 -12.29
CA GLN A 503 -30.39 27.94 -12.80
C GLN A 503 -31.26 28.80 -11.89
N PHE A 504 -31.19 28.56 -10.57
CA PHE A 504 -31.91 29.37 -9.58
C PHE A 504 -31.54 30.87 -9.64
N ALA A 505 -30.26 31.21 -9.84
CA ALA A 505 -29.84 32.60 -9.99
C ALA A 505 -30.34 33.27 -11.28
N LYS A 506 -30.63 32.49 -12.34
CA LYS A 506 -31.17 32.99 -13.60
C LYS A 506 -32.69 33.18 -13.54
N ASP A 507 -33.38 32.24 -12.90
CA ASP A 507 -34.84 32.25 -12.83
C ASP A 507 -35.38 33.32 -11.86
N GLY A 508 -34.49 33.96 -11.09
CA GLY A 508 -34.83 34.90 -10.02
C GLY A 508 -35.24 34.16 -8.75
N ALA A 509 -34.83 34.66 -7.59
CA ALA A 509 -35.20 34.05 -6.33
C ALA A 509 -36.72 34.25 -6.09
N PRO A 510 -37.53 33.20 -6.00
CA PRO A 510 -39.00 33.32 -6.03
C PRO A 510 -39.60 34.12 -4.87
N ASP A 511 -38.85 34.40 -3.79
CA ASP A 511 -39.37 35.13 -2.62
C ASP A 511 -38.32 36.07 -1.98
N GLY A 512 -37.30 36.51 -2.73
CA GLY A 512 -36.16 37.25 -2.15
C GLY A 512 -35.30 36.46 -1.15
N LYS A 513 -35.59 35.16 -0.97
CA LYS A 513 -34.80 34.25 -0.11
C LYS A 513 -33.38 34.11 -0.63
N LYS A 514 -32.41 34.06 0.29
CA LYS A 514 -31.01 33.85 -0.07
C LYS A 514 -30.81 32.44 -0.64
N PRO A 515 -29.94 32.24 -1.65
CA PRO A 515 -29.70 30.93 -2.24
C PRO A 515 -29.36 29.83 -1.21
N SER A 516 -28.66 30.19 -0.13
CA SER A 516 -28.30 29.26 0.96
C SER A 516 -29.48 28.70 1.74
N GLU A 517 -30.63 29.39 1.73
CA GLU A 517 -31.84 28.99 2.46
C GLU A 517 -32.73 28.08 1.60
N VAL A 518 -32.61 28.18 0.28
CA VAL A 518 -33.39 27.38 -0.65
C VAL A 518 -32.82 25.97 -0.73
N ARG A 519 -33.66 24.99 -0.40
CA ARG A 519 -33.35 23.57 -0.44
C ARG A 519 -34.02 22.93 -1.64
N THR A 520 -33.25 22.26 -2.48
CA THR A 520 -33.76 21.59 -3.69
C THR A 520 -33.27 20.15 -3.78
N ASP A 521 -33.94 19.31 -4.59
CA ASP A 521 -33.41 18.01 -4.96
C ASP A 521 -32.35 18.16 -6.05
N VAL A 522 -31.14 17.70 -5.75
CA VAL A 522 -30.02 17.70 -6.68
C VAL A 522 -29.55 16.27 -6.85
N GLY A 523 -29.77 15.70 -8.03
CA GLY A 523 -29.25 14.37 -8.37
C GLY A 523 -29.77 13.22 -7.49
N GLY A 524 -30.99 13.32 -6.96
CA GLY A 524 -31.64 12.32 -6.13
C GLY A 524 -31.31 12.43 -4.64
N ILE A 525 -30.61 13.49 -4.23
CA ILE A 525 -30.40 13.83 -2.82
C ILE A 525 -31.33 15.00 -2.51
N ASN A 526 -32.30 14.74 -1.64
CA ASN A 526 -33.28 15.74 -1.20
C ASN A 526 -32.63 16.77 -0.27
N ASN A 527 -33.23 17.96 -0.23
CA ASN A 527 -32.90 19.03 0.73
C ASN A 527 -31.46 19.57 0.65
N VAL A 528 -30.89 19.68 -0.55
CA VAL A 528 -29.54 20.21 -0.77
C VAL A 528 -29.61 21.74 -0.79
N PRO A 529 -28.87 22.45 0.09
CA PRO A 529 -28.82 23.91 0.05
C PRO A 529 -28.05 24.40 -1.18
N LEU A 530 -28.58 25.41 -1.86
CA LEU A 530 -27.92 26.02 -3.01
C LEU A 530 -26.79 26.98 -2.56
N VAL A 531 -25.85 27.23 -3.46
CA VAL A 531 -24.70 28.11 -3.22
C VAL A 531 -24.92 29.42 -3.97
N THR A 532 -24.49 30.55 -3.42
CA THR A 532 -24.52 31.82 -4.15
C THR A 532 -23.53 31.76 -5.31
N VAL A 533 -24.03 31.90 -6.53
CA VAL A 533 -23.25 31.76 -7.77
C VAL A 533 -23.62 32.88 -8.74
N ALA A 534 -22.63 33.40 -9.47
CA ALA A 534 -22.86 34.38 -10.53
C ALA A 534 -23.71 33.79 -11.69
N PRO A 535 -24.67 34.56 -12.24
CA PRO A 535 -25.62 34.04 -13.24
C PRO A 535 -24.97 33.68 -14.58
N VAL A 536 -23.86 34.36 -14.93
CA VAL A 536 -23.15 34.22 -16.21
C VAL A 536 -21.64 34.07 -15.94
N GLY A 537 -20.95 33.25 -16.75
CA GLY A 537 -19.49 33.10 -16.71
C GLY A 537 -19.00 31.72 -16.26
N THR A 538 -17.70 31.60 -16.02
CA THR A 538 -17.11 30.38 -15.42
C THR A 538 -17.22 30.43 -13.90
N PHE A 539 -17.38 29.27 -13.24
CA PHE A 539 -17.50 29.26 -11.79
C PHE A 539 -16.19 29.68 -11.11
N THR A 540 -16.29 30.58 -10.14
CA THR A 540 -15.13 31.04 -9.40
C THR A 540 -14.62 29.95 -8.44
N LYS A 541 -13.35 30.04 -8.03
CA LYS A 541 -12.80 29.08 -7.06
C LYS A 541 -13.56 29.09 -5.72
N GLY A 542 -14.10 30.25 -5.32
CA GLY A 542 -14.91 30.40 -4.11
C GLY A 542 -16.26 29.68 -4.20
N GLU A 543 -16.93 29.78 -5.34
CA GLU A 543 -18.18 29.05 -5.62
C GLU A 543 -17.94 27.53 -5.59
N ILE A 544 -16.89 27.06 -6.27
CA ILE A 544 -16.51 25.64 -6.30
C ILE A 544 -16.17 25.13 -4.89
N ALA A 545 -15.43 25.91 -4.09
CA ALA A 545 -15.09 25.54 -2.72
C ALA A 545 -16.32 25.45 -1.81
N SER A 546 -17.26 26.39 -1.97
CA SER A 546 -18.53 26.40 -1.23
C SER A 546 -19.39 25.19 -1.60
N ALA A 547 -19.53 24.90 -2.89
CA ALA A 547 -20.24 23.71 -3.39
C ALA A 547 -19.58 22.40 -2.95
N ARG A 548 -18.25 22.31 -2.90
CA ARG A 548 -17.51 21.16 -2.31
C ARG A 548 -17.83 20.94 -0.84
N THR A 549 -18.01 22.01 -0.08
CA THR A 549 -18.34 21.92 1.35
C THR A 549 -19.75 21.36 1.53
N VAL A 550 -20.73 21.88 0.77
CA VAL A 550 -22.10 21.36 0.75
C VAL A 550 -22.13 19.90 0.29
N ALA A 551 -21.46 19.57 -0.81
CA ALA A 551 -21.39 18.21 -1.34
C ALA A 551 -20.84 17.21 -0.32
N ASN A 552 -19.76 17.55 0.38
CA ASN A 552 -19.18 16.69 1.40
C ASN A 552 -20.12 16.48 2.60
N HIS A 553 -20.87 17.52 3.00
CA HIS A 553 -21.87 17.42 4.05
C HIS A 553 -23.02 16.50 3.64
N MET A 554 -23.63 16.74 2.48
CA MET A 554 -24.79 15.98 2.00
C MET A 554 -24.46 14.51 1.73
N LEU A 555 -23.35 14.20 1.06
CA LEU A 555 -22.91 12.81 0.86
C LEU A 555 -22.59 12.09 2.18
N LYS A 556 -22.23 12.82 3.24
CA LYS A 556 -22.02 12.25 4.58
C LYS A 556 -23.35 11.97 5.28
N VAL A 557 -24.34 12.84 5.13
CA VAL A 557 -25.72 12.66 5.63
C VAL A 557 -26.38 11.46 4.93
N GLU A 558 -26.38 11.43 3.61
CA GLU A 558 -26.93 10.32 2.81
C GLU A 558 -26.27 8.98 3.17
N LYS A 559 -24.95 8.97 3.39
CA LYS A 559 -24.25 7.77 3.86
C LYS A 559 -24.68 7.32 5.25
N ARG A 560 -25.06 8.24 6.15
CA ARG A 560 -25.59 7.90 7.48
C ARG A 560 -27.00 7.32 7.36
N GLU A 561 -27.85 7.91 6.53
CA GLU A 561 -29.21 7.41 6.24
C GLU A 561 -29.18 6.02 5.58
N MET A 562 -28.32 5.82 4.57
CA MET A 562 -28.11 4.49 3.97
C MET A 562 -27.62 3.44 4.97
N LYS A 563 -26.88 3.85 6.02
CA LYS A 563 -26.47 2.93 7.09
C LYS A 563 -27.60 2.66 8.07
N ALA A 564 -28.41 3.67 8.40
CA ALA A 564 -29.58 3.52 9.26
C ALA A 564 -30.59 2.55 8.64
N THR A 565 -30.97 2.78 7.38
CA THR A 565 -31.90 1.91 6.62
C THR A 565 -31.37 0.48 6.45
N LYS A 566 -30.06 0.30 6.21
CA LYS A 566 -29.43 -1.05 6.20
C LYS A 566 -29.48 -1.71 7.59
N GLY A 567 -29.30 -0.94 8.65
CA GLY A 567 -29.44 -1.41 10.02
C GLY A 567 -30.85 -1.88 10.33
N GLU A 568 -31.86 -1.10 9.94
CA GLU A 568 -33.28 -1.44 10.08
C GLU A 568 -33.66 -2.68 9.27
N LYS A 569 -33.26 -2.76 7.98
CA LYS A 569 -33.48 -3.96 7.16
C LYS A 569 -32.87 -5.20 7.80
N LYS A 570 -31.68 -5.09 8.39
CA LYS A 570 -31.03 -6.20 9.11
C LYS A 570 -31.80 -6.58 10.39
N LYS A 571 -32.31 -5.60 11.14
CA LYS A 571 -33.17 -5.84 12.31
C LYS A 571 -34.49 -6.52 11.92
N GLN A 572 -35.16 -6.04 10.88
CA GLN A 572 -36.40 -6.63 10.34
C GLN A 572 -36.16 -8.06 9.84
N LEU A 573 -35.07 -8.33 9.13
CA LEU A 573 -34.73 -9.68 8.69
C LEU A 573 -34.47 -10.63 9.88
N LYS A 574 -33.84 -10.12 10.94
CA LYS A 574 -33.63 -10.88 12.18
C LYS A 574 -34.96 -11.16 12.90
N ALA A 575 -35.86 -10.18 12.98
CA ALA A 575 -37.20 -10.35 13.55
C ALA A 575 -38.03 -11.37 12.76
N LYS A 576 -38.06 -11.27 11.42
CA LYS A 576 -38.73 -12.25 10.55
C LYS A 576 -38.18 -13.66 10.73
N ARG A 577 -36.85 -13.82 10.87
CA ARG A 577 -36.22 -15.10 11.18
C ARG A 577 -36.59 -15.64 12.57
N ALA A 578 -36.74 -14.78 13.57
CA ALA A 578 -37.17 -15.18 14.91
C ALA A 578 -38.63 -15.67 14.90
N VAL A 579 -39.53 -14.94 14.26
CA VAL A 579 -40.96 -15.34 14.11
C VAL A 579 -41.10 -16.65 13.33
N ALA A 580 -40.35 -16.81 12.23
CA ALA A 580 -40.33 -18.06 11.47
C ALA A 580 -39.73 -19.24 12.27
N GLY A 581 -38.83 -18.95 13.22
CA GLY A 581 -38.29 -19.94 14.15
C GLY A 581 -39.31 -20.38 15.19
N LEU A 582 -40.15 -19.46 15.71
CA LEU A 582 -41.25 -19.79 16.63
C LEU A 582 -42.32 -20.66 15.95
N LYS A 583 -42.72 -20.34 14.72
CA LYS A 583 -43.73 -21.16 13.98
C LYS A 583 -43.28 -22.58 13.62
N ARG A 584 -41.98 -22.89 13.77
CA ARG A 584 -41.42 -24.23 13.51
C ARG A 584 -41.23 -25.05 14.79
N ARG A 585 -41.45 -24.45 15.95
CA ARG A 585 -41.58 -25.14 17.22
C ARG A 585 -43.06 -25.29 17.51
#